data_AF-A0A969WYI2-F1
#
_entry.id   AF-A0A969WYI2-F1
#
_cell.length_a   1.000
_cell.length_b   1.000
_cell.length_c   1.000
_cell.angle_alpha   90.00
_cell.angle_beta   90.00
_cell.angle_gamma   90.00
#
_symmetry.space_group_name_H-M   'P 1'
#
loop_
_entity.id
_entity.type
_entity.pdbx_description
1 polymer ?
#
loop_
_entity_poly.entity_id
_entity_poly.type
_entity_poly.pdbx_seq_one_letter_code
_entity_poly.pdbx_strand_id
1 'polypeptide(L)'
;IVNQYRGTRNYYNEYGHYDFNRYKDKQDVEQAIAAALTKSRKWGTDQFKVTEQAKKDLKAIIDLAHANEIKVFAYYYPRPYEIYDQKREFYEEMHQDLDPLFDSSDYVWDFNTPEYEFFTREHSNYCDHCHLSRPGAVWMVREIEKQIAGRV
;
A
#
# COMPACT_ATOMS: atom_id res chain seq x y z
N ILE A 1 25.23 -15.49 -23.06
CA ILE A 1 25.39 -14.51 -21.95
C ILE A 1 24.62 -15.05 -20.75
N VAL A 2 25.32 -15.63 -19.77
CA VAL A 2 24.72 -16.16 -18.55
C VAL A 2 24.54 -15.00 -17.60
N ASN A 3 23.31 -14.50 -17.46
CA ASN A 3 23.00 -13.36 -16.63
C ASN A 3 22.99 -13.79 -15.16
N GLN A 4 23.91 -13.25 -14.36
CA GLN A 4 24.21 -13.65 -12.97
C GLN A 4 23.19 -13.16 -11.92
N TYR A 5 22.00 -12.69 -12.32
CA TYR A 5 20.94 -12.31 -11.39
C TYR A 5 20.14 -13.53 -10.94
N ARG A 6 20.64 -14.23 -9.91
CA ARG A 6 19.85 -15.18 -9.12
C ARG A 6 18.76 -14.40 -8.34
N GLY A 7 17.58 -14.21 -8.94
CA GLY A 7 16.42 -13.68 -8.21
C GLY A 7 15.27 -13.10 -9.05
N THR A 8 15.48 -12.76 -10.34
CA THR A 8 14.48 -11.96 -11.09
C THR A 8 13.82 -12.69 -12.27
N ARG A 9 14.25 -13.90 -12.61
CA ARG A 9 13.76 -14.61 -13.81
C ARG A 9 12.32 -15.14 -13.74
N ASN A 10 11.70 -15.17 -12.55
CA ASN A 10 10.39 -15.80 -12.36
C ASN A 10 9.25 -14.82 -12.11
N TYR A 11 9.47 -13.51 -12.15
CA TYR A 11 8.41 -12.52 -11.96
C TYR A 11 7.87 -11.92 -13.24
N TYR A 12 8.38 -12.36 -14.40
CA TYR A 12 7.96 -11.85 -15.69
C TYR A 12 7.32 -12.96 -16.51
N ASN A 13 6.21 -12.66 -17.17
CA ASN A 13 5.56 -13.57 -18.11
C ASN A 13 6.41 -13.71 -19.39
N GLU A 14 5.96 -14.56 -20.31
CA GLU A 14 6.63 -14.81 -21.59
C GLU A 14 6.83 -13.56 -22.48
N TYR A 15 6.11 -12.47 -22.17
CA TYR A 15 6.20 -11.18 -22.85
C TYR A 15 7.10 -10.17 -22.12
N GLY A 16 7.73 -10.54 -21.01
CA GLY A 16 8.58 -9.64 -20.22
C GLY A 16 7.81 -8.64 -19.35
N HIS A 17 6.50 -8.83 -19.16
CA HIS A 17 5.70 -8.05 -18.20
C HIS A 17 5.67 -8.73 -16.84
N TYR A 18 5.50 -7.96 -15.76
CA TYR A 18 5.36 -8.54 -14.42
C TYR A 18 4.16 -9.51 -14.39
N ASP A 19 4.39 -10.74 -13.95
CA ASP A 19 3.35 -11.75 -13.80
C ASP A 19 2.65 -11.53 -12.45
N PHE A 20 1.55 -10.77 -12.48
CA PHE A 20 0.73 -10.48 -11.31
C PHE A 20 0.01 -11.71 -10.73
N ASN A 21 0.05 -12.87 -11.42
CA ASN A 21 -0.46 -14.12 -10.85
C ASN A 21 0.57 -14.83 -9.97
N ARG A 22 1.79 -14.32 -9.87
CA ARG A 22 2.85 -14.89 -9.04
C ARG A 22 3.03 -14.11 -7.76
N TYR A 23 3.12 -14.84 -6.66
CA TYR A 23 3.43 -14.25 -5.37
C TYR A 23 4.91 -13.90 -5.28
N LYS A 24 5.19 -12.77 -4.65
CA LYS A 24 6.54 -12.42 -4.24
C LYS A 24 7.04 -13.45 -3.23
N ASP A 25 8.26 -13.93 -3.45
CA ASP A 25 8.95 -14.79 -2.48
C ASP A 25 9.08 -14.04 -1.17
N LYS A 26 8.77 -14.71 -0.07
CA LYS A 26 8.91 -14.13 1.27
C LYS A 26 10.39 -13.85 1.55
N GLN A 27 10.70 -12.60 1.85
CA GLN A 27 12.01 -12.18 2.33
C GLN A 27 12.08 -12.31 3.86
N ASP A 28 13.28 -12.21 4.41
CA ASP A 28 13.43 -11.89 5.83
C ASP A 28 12.89 -10.47 6.06
N VAL A 29 11.67 -10.39 6.59
CA VAL A 29 10.92 -9.14 6.72
C VAL A 29 11.60 -8.21 7.72
N GLU A 30 12.07 -8.75 8.85
CA GLU A 30 12.78 -8.00 9.87
C GLU A 30 14.05 -7.36 9.28
N GLN A 31 14.85 -8.15 8.56
CA GLN A 31 16.03 -7.64 7.89
C GLN A 31 15.69 -6.60 6.81
N ALA A 32 14.60 -6.81 6.05
CA ALA A 32 14.15 -5.87 5.03
C ALA A 32 13.69 -4.54 5.64
N ILE A 33 12.97 -4.57 6.75
CA ILE A 33 12.54 -3.39 7.51
C ILE A 33 13.77 -2.66 8.06
N ALA A 34 14.68 -3.36 8.74
CA ALA A 34 15.90 -2.75 9.26
C ALA A 34 16.76 -2.10 8.15
N ALA A 35 16.85 -2.75 6.99
CA ALA A 35 17.53 -2.20 5.82
C ALA A 35 16.80 -0.98 5.23
N ALA A 36 15.46 -0.94 5.28
CA ALA A 36 14.67 0.20 4.84
C ALA A 36 14.82 1.41 5.78
N LEU A 37 14.86 1.19 7.09
CA LEU A 37 14.99 2.24 8.11
C LEU A 37 16.37 2.91 8.12
N THR A 38 17.42 2.19 7.71
CA THR A 38 18.81 2.67 7.71
C THR A 38 19.23 3.35 6.41
N LYS A 39 18.64 2.94 5.28
CA LYS A 39 18.94 3.56 3.99
C LYS A 39 18.05 4.78 3.83
N SER A 40 18.63 5.98 3.78
CA SER A 40 17.96 7.07 3.05
C SER A 40 17.86 6.61 1.60
N ARG A 41 16.69 6.12 1.19
CA ARG A 41 16.57 5.46 -0.11
C ARG A 41 16.92 6.45 -1.22
N LYS A 42 17.99 6.13 -1.98
CA LYS A 42 18.33 6.76 -3.26
C LYS A 42 17.22 6.59 -4.32
N TRP A 43 16.25 5.70 -4.07
CA TRP A 43 15.10 5.42 -4.92
C TRP A 43 13.79 5.68 -4.15
N GLY A 44 13.46 6.96 -3.97
CA GLY A 44 12.12 7.51 -4.19
C GLY A 44 10.91 7.10 -3.33
N THR A 45 10.97 6.17 -2.38
CA THR A 45 9.75 5.81 -1.61
C THR A 45 9.50 6.65 -0.36
N ASP A 46 10.50 7.39 0.11
CA ASP A 46 10.43 8.04 1.42
C ASP A 46 10.47 9.59 1.32
N GLN A 47 10.43 10.10 0.09
CA GLN A 47 10.43 11.53 -0.27
C GLN A 47 9.71 11.77 -1.62
N PHE A 48 8.70 10.97 -1.98
CA PHE A 48 7.91 11.30 -3.17
C PHE A 48 6.77 12.23 -2.76
N LYS A 49 6.70 13.41 -3.34
CA LYS A 49 5.48 14.23 -3.21
C LYS A 49 4.42 13.66 -4.13
N VAL A 50 3.18 13.60 -3.65
CA VAL A 50 2.05 13.30 -4.53
C VAL A 50 2.00 14.41 -5.57
N THR A 51 2.29 14.07 -6.83
CA THR A 51 2.34 15.08 -7.88
C THR A 51 0.94 15.64 -8.15
N GLU A 52 0.86 16.89 -8.61
CA GLU A 52 -0.41 17.49 -9.04
C GLU A 52 -1.12 16.65 -10.11
N GLN A 53 -0.37 15.98 -10.99
CA GLN A 53 -0.97 15.09 -11.99
C GLN A 53 -1.60 13.86 -11.33
N ALA A 54 -0.93 13.21 -10.38
CA ALA A 54 -1.48 12.07 -9.66
C ALA A 54 -2.77 12.44 -8.89
N LYS A 55 -2.83 13.64 -8.30
CA LYS A 55 -4.05 14.15 -7.65
C LYS A 55 -5.18 14.35 -8.66
N LYS A 56 -4.89 14.93 -9.83
CA LYS A 56 -5.87 15.09 -10.91
C LYS A 56 -6.39 13.74 -11.42
N ASP A 57 -5.51 12.77 -11.63
CA ASP A 57 -5.86 11.45 -12.12
C ASP A 57 -6.75 10.71 -11.11
N LEU A 58 -6.40 10.76 -9.82
CA LEU A 58 -7.22 10.20 -8.75
C LEU A 58 -8.60 10.88 -8.68
N LYS A 59 -8.63 12.22 -8.71
CA LYS A 59 -9.90 12.95 -8.68
C LYS A 59 -10.80 12.60 -9.87
N ALA A 60 -10.23 12.44 -11.05
CA ALA A 60 -10.98 12.02 -12.24
C ALA A 60 -11.59 10.62 -12.09
N ILE A 61 -10.90 9.69 -11.41
CA ILE A 61 -11.43 8.35 -11.11
C ILE A 61 -12.59 8.44 -10.12
N ILE A 62 -12.44 9.24 -9.05
CA ILE A 62 -13.49 9.46 -8.04
C ILE A 62 -14.72 10.10 -8.71
N ASP A 63 -14.53 11.16 -9.50
CA ASP A 63 -15.62 11.84 -10.20
C ASP A 63 -16.35 10.92 -11.18
N LEU A 64 -15.62 10.05 -11.88
CA LEU A 64 -16.21 9.07 -12.76
C LEU A 64 -17.05 8.05 -11.99
N ALA A 65 -16.59 7.61 -10.81
CA ALA A 65 -17.36 6.70 -9.96
C ALA A 65 -18.66 7.37 -9.48
N HIS A 66 -18.59 8.61 -8.99
CA HIS A 66 -19.76 9.39 -8.56
C HIS A 66 -20.76 9.62 -9.70
N ALA A 67 -20.28 9.98 -10.89
CA ALA A 67 -21.12 10.19 -12.07
C ALA A 67 -21.88 8.92 -12.51
N ASN A 68 -21.44 7.74 -12.07
CA ASN A 68 -22.07 6.45 -12.33
C ASN A 68 -22.73 5.86 -11.08
N GLU A 69 -22.97 6.66 -10.04
CA GLU A 69 -23.62 6.25 -8.79
C GLU A 69 -22.87 5.09 -8.07
N ILE A 70 -21.55 5.01 -8.26
CA ILE A 70 -20.69 4.02 -7.61
C ILE A 70 -20.15 4.60 -6.30
N LYS A 71 -20.39 3.90 -5.18
CA LYS A 71 -19.79 4.25 -3.89
C LYS A 71 -18.29 3.98 -3.89
N VAL A 72 -17.49 4.93 -3.42
CA VAL A 72 -16.03 4.76 -3.31
C VAL A 72 -15.65 4.32 -1.90
N PHE A 73 -14.86 3.24 -1.83
CA PHE A 73 -14.10 2.87 -0.65
C PHE A 73 -12.62 3.11 -0.96
N ALA A 74 -12.01 4.07 -0.28
CA ALA A 74 -10.59 4.36 -0.35
C ALA A 74 -9.92 3.98 0.96
N TYR A 75 -8.65 3.59 0.91
CA TYR A 75 -7.92 3.26 2.12
C TYR A 75 -6.43 3.58 2.05
N TYR A 76 -5.88 3.98 3.19
CA TYR A 76 -4.45 4.07 3.42
C TYR A 76 -3.93 2.70 3.84
N TYR A 77 -3.02 2.18 3.01
CA TYR A 77 -2.51 0.82 3.12
C TYR A 77 -1.70 0.61 4.42
N PRO A 78 -1.81 -0.56 5.09
CA PRO A 78 -1.10 -0.85 6.34
C PRO A 78 0.41 -0.99 6.11
N ARG A 79 1.20 -0.09 6.68
CA ARG A 79 2.66 -0.14 6.64
C ARG A 79 3.21 -0.87 7.86
N PRO A 80 4.36 -1.58 7.76
CA PRO A 80 5.05 -2.05 8.95
C PRO A 80 5.28 -0.88 9.91
N TYR A 81 4.90 -1.07 11.17
CA TYR A 81 4.77 0.00 12.15
C TYR A 81 6.01 0.89 12.23
N GLU A 82 7.20 0.29 12.24
CA GLU A 82 8.47 1.00 12.38
C GLU A 82 8.74 1.93 11.19
N ILE A 83 8.30 1.54 9.99
CA ILE A 83 8.43 2.34 8.77
C ILE A 83 7.41 3.47 8.77
N TYR A 84 6.17 3.19 9.18
CA TYR A 84 5.16 4.23 9.34
C TYR A 84 5.60 5.29 10.35
N ASP A 85 6.04 4.85 11.52
CA ASP A 85 6.41 5.72 12.64
C ASP A 85 7.60 6.62 12.28
N GLN A 86 8.65 6.09 11.64
CA GLN A 86 9.79 6.88 11.16
C GLN A 86 9.39 7.93 10.10
N LYS A 87 8.28 7.72 9.40
CA LYS A 87 7.81 8.54 8.27
C LYS A 87 6.44 9.17 8.53
N ARG A 88 6.04 9.30 9.79
CA ARG A 88 4.68 9.72 10.16
C ARG A 88 4.28 11.05 9.54
N GLU A 89 5.16 12.05 9.62
CA GLU A 89 4.93 13.38 9.03
C GLU A 89 4.65 13.30 7.51
N PHE A 90 5.36 12.43 6.80
CA PHE A 90 5.13 12.24 5.37
C PHE A 90 3.74 11.65 5.08
N TYR A 91 3.29 10.69 5.88
CA TYR A 91 1.94 10.13 5.73
C TYR A 91 0.87 11.14 6.11
N GLU A 92 1.09 11.96 7.15
CA GLU A 92 0.19 13.06 7.51
C GLU A 92 0.09 14.11 6.38
N GLU A 93 1.19 14.46 5.71
CA GLU A 93 1.17 15.30 4.51
C GLU A 93 0.36 14.65 3.38
N MET A 94 0.51 13.34 3.16
CA MET A 94 -0.31 12.62 2.18
C MET A 94 -1.81 12.67 2.51
N HIS A 95 -2.19 12.57 3.78
CA HIS A 95 -3.57 12.76 4.21
C HIS A 95 -4.09 14.15 3.84
N GLN A 96 -3.34 15.19 4.17
CA GLN A 96 -3.70 16.58 3.86
C GLN A 96 -3.86 16.81 2.35
N ASP A 97 -3.05 16.16 1.52
CA ASP A 97 -3.09 16.28 0.07
C ASP A 97 -4.22 15.49 -0.60
N LEU A 98 -4.63 14.37 -0.01
CA LEU A 98 -5.53 13.39 -0.66
C LEU A 98 -6.93 13.36 -0.08
N ASP A 99 -7.11 13.51 1.24
CA ASP A 99 -8.42 13.48 1.89
C ASP A 99 -9.42 14.47 1.26
N PRO A 100 -9.04 15.72 0.88
CA PRO A 100 -9.97 16.66 0.24
C PRO A 100 -10.48 16.25 -1.15
N LEU A 101 -9.92 15.20 -1.76
CA LEU A 101 -10.38 14.70 -3.06
C LEU A 101 -11.65 13.85 -2.94
N PHE A 102 -11.97 13.38 -1.73
CA PHE A 102 -13.14 12.58 -1.40
C PHE A 102 -14.25 13.46 -0.81
N ASP A 103 -15.51 13.06 -0.95
CA ASP A 103 -16.64 13.75 -0.35
C ASP A 103 -17.35 12.91 0.73
N SER A 104 -18.41 13.46 1.33
CA SER A 104 -19.15 12.79 2.42
C SER A 104 -19.86 11.49 2.03
N SER A 105 -20.01 11.20 0.75
CA SER A 105 -20.56 9.95 0.23
C SER A 105 -19.51 8.84 0.12
N ASP A 106 -18.23 9.20 0.16
CA ASP A 106 -17.10 8.28 0.12
C ASP A 106 -16.77 7.74 1.50
N TYR A 107 -16.10 6.59 1.52
CA TYR A 107 -15.53 6.06 2.75
C TYR A 107 -14.02 5.92 2.63
N VAL A 108 -13.32 6.71 3.43
CA VAL A 108 -11.86 6.72 3.53
C VAL A 108 -11.45 6.07 4.84
N TRP A 109 -10.58 5.07 4.77
CA TRP A 109 -10.16 4.28 5.94
C TRP A 109 -8.65 4.20 6.08
N ASP A 110 -8.12 4.38 7.30
CA ASP A 110 -6.68 4.28 7.54
C ASP A 110 -6.30 3.07 8.40
N PHE A 111 -5.57 2.14 7.77
CA PHE A 111 -5.03 0.95 8.43
C PHE A 111 -3.72 1.18 9.20
N ASN A 112 -3.27 2.43 9.34
CA ASN A 112 -2.11 2.82 10.15
C ASN A 112 -2.49 3.49 11.48
N THR A 113 -3.80 3.56 11.78
CA THR A 113 -4.30 4.07 13.07
C THR A 113 -3.92 3.13 14.24
N PRO A 114 -3.95 3.62 15.49
CA PRO A 114 -3.63 2.81 16.68
C PRO A 114 -4.46 1.51 16.80
N GLU A 115 -5.69 1.50 16.30
CA GLU A 115 -6.56 0.33 16.24
C GLU A 115 -5.92 -0.86 15.50
N TYR A 116 -5.07 -0.58 14.50
CA TYR A 116 -4.45 -1.59 13.65
C TYR A 116 -3.00 -1.92 14.03
N GLU A 117 -2.50 -1.41 15.16
CA GLU A 117 -1.12 -1.71 15.60
C GLU A 117 -0.85 -3.21 15.78
N PHE A 118 -1.86 -3.99 16.20
CA PHE A 118 -1.71 -5.45 16.30
C PHE A 118 -1.38 -6.10 14.94
N PHE A 119 -1.82 -5.48 13.84
CA PHE A 119 -1.59 -5.95 12.49
C PHE A 119 -0.28 -5.39 11.93
N THR A 120 -0.04 -4.08 12.07
CA THR A 120 1.13 -3.40 11.50
C THR A 120 2.44 -3.73 12.20
N ARG A 121 2.39 -4.17 13.47
CA ARG A 121 3.56 -4.66 14.22
C ARG A 121 3.84 -6.16 13.97
N GLU A 122 2.91 -6.89 13.40
CA GLU A 122 3.06 -8.33 13.16
C GLU A 122 3.73 -8.57 11.80
N HIS A 123 5.05 -8.74 11.81
CA HIS A 123 5.87 -8.85 10.59
C HIS A 123 5.49 -10.05 9.70
N SER A 124 4.87 -11.10 10.25
CA SER A 124 4.37 -12.21 9.43
C SER A 124 3.23 -11.83 8.48
N ASN A 125 2.59 -10.68 8.69
CA ASN A 125 1.60 -10.10 7.77
C ASN A 125 2.23 -9.51 6.50
N TYR A 126 3.56 -9.47 6.40
CA TYR A 126 4.29 -8.92 5.26
C TYR A 126 5.18 -9.97 4.58
N CYS A 127 5.46 -9.78 3.28
CA CYS A 127 6.44 -10.57 2.54
C CYS A 127 7.76 -9.81 2.31
N ASP A 128 7.78 -8.51 2.55
CA ASP A 128 8.96 -7.65 2.60
C ASP A 128 8.66 -6.39 3.46
N HIS A 129 9.44 -5.32 3.31
CA HIS A 129 9.27 -4.07 4.04
C HIS A 129 8.03 -3.22 3.64
N CYS A 130 7.21 -3.60 2.66
CA CYS A 130 6.03 -2.82 2.26
C CYS A 130 4.84 -3.61 1.70
N HIS A 131 5.02 -4.86 1.27
CA HIS A 131 3.98 -5.68 0.66
C HIS A 131 3.45 -6.71 1.66
N LEU A 132 2.13 -6.91 1.69
CA LEU A 132 1.49 -7.92 2.52
C LEU A 132 1.92 -9.33 2.08
N SER A 133 2.02 -10.21 3.07
CA SER A 133 2.02 -11.65 2.84
C SER A 133 0.63 -12.10 2.43
N ARG A 134 0.51 -13.34 1.91
CA ARG A 134 -0.80 -13.89 1.58
C ARG A 134 -1.76 -13.92 2.79
N PRO A 135 -1.34 -14.37 4.00
CA PRO A 135 -2.18 -14.25 5.19
C PRO A 135 -2.57 -12.80 5.51
N GLY A 136 -1.63 -11.85 5.44
CA GLY A 136 -1.91 -10.44 5.68
C GLY A 136 -2.93 -9.86 4.71
N ALA A 137 -2.81 -10.17 3.41
CA ALA A 137 -3.76 -9.75 2.38
C ALA A 137 -5.15 -10.35 2.60
N VAL A 138 -5.24 -11.64 2.95
CA VAL A 138 -6.54 -12.28 3.27
C VAL A 138 -7.20 -11.62 4.46
N TRP A 139 -6.43 -11.26 5.50
CA TRP A 139 -6.97 -10.53 6.65
C TRP A 139 -7.47 -9.15 6.24
N MET A 140 -6.67 -8.39 5.47
CA MET A 140 -7.02 -7.03 5.04
C MET A 140 -8.29 -7.02 4.18
N VAL A 141 -8.44 -7.96 3.24
CA VAL A 141 -9.66 -8.09 2.42
C VAL A 141 -10.89 -8.31 3.30
N ARG A 142 -10.80 -9.22 4.27
CA ARG A 142 -11.92 -9.46 5.21
C ARG A 142 -12.25 -8.22 6.02
N GLU A 143 -11.25 -7.44 6.41
CA GLU A 143 -11.49 -6.22 7.16
C GLU A 143 -12.16 -5.16 6.28
N ILE A 144 -11.70 -4.97 5.05
CA ILE A 144 -12.37 -4.12 4.05
C ILE A 144 -13.83 -4.56 3.83
N GLU A 145 -14.06 -5.86 3.64
CA GLU A 145 -15.42 -6.40 3.46
C GLU A 145 -16.33 -6.09 4.65
N LYS A 146 -15.85 -6.19 5.90
CA LYS A 146 -16.64 -5.80 7.09
C LYS A 146 -16.96 -4.32 7.08
N GLN A 147 -15.97 -3.48 6.78
CA GLN A 147 -16.14 -2.03 6.77
C GLN A 147 -17.13 -1.59 5.69
N ILE A 148 -17.15 -2.27 4.54
CA ILE A 148 -18.13 -2.05 3.48
C ILE A 148 -19.51 -2.58 3.89
N ALA A 149 -19.59 -3.82 4.39
CA ALA A 149 -20.86 -4.46 4.75
C ALA A 149 -21.63 -3.73 5.87
N GLY A 150 -20.92 -3.10 6.80
CA GLY A 150 -21.55 -2.26 7.84
C GLY A 150 -22.18 -0.96 7.31
N ARG A 151 -22.12 -0.69 6.00
CA ARG A 151 -22.53 0.58 5.36
C ARG A 151 -23.45 0.39 4.15
N VAL A 152 -23.91 -0.84 3.91
CA VAL A 152 -24.94 -1.18 2.91
C VAL A 152 -26.31 -1.26 3.57
#